data_AF-A0A0A9YZA2-F1
#
_entry.id   AF-A0A0A9YZA2-F1
#
_cell.length_a   1.000
_cell.length_b   1.000
_cell.length_c   1.000
_cell.angle_alpha   90.00
_cell.angle_beta   90.00
_cell.angle_gamma   90.00
#
_symmetry.space_group_name_H-M   'P 1'
#
loop_
_entity.id
_entity.type
_entity.pdbx_description
1 polymer ?
#
loop_
_entity_poly.entity_id
_entity_poly.type
_entity_poly.pdbx_seq_one_letter_code
_entity_poly.pdbx_strand_id
1 'polypeptide(L)'
;GTLFNVIQIQCIILRKKYVTKKWHQMLEMGIIAGATALFYYIMLIAMSDYCLEDREGLSEVIDMLSTVQLNCPTEQYSTVSVFFFQAVPNVIRFMFVDGIGDMGVLPLALYVIGFFVLSVVTMGSLIAAGIFIPNLAVGASWGRLVGQVMRNATGWDFIHPHKYAFLGAGAQLTGVVRVPFTIGVLMMEATGNTKLGFAIFTSIIVSYMIASFFTESIYHHQISMAGMPIVHTDPPPFCSLMTATSWLPRSSPFRKKPRRNREKHVENHNSQLLSYYFVVGCFGRFDIAEYPDHIDEERDVCWSV
;
A
#
# COMPACT_ATOMS: atom_id res chain seq x y z
N GLY A 1 7.54 -2.96 -7.37
CA GLY A 1 7.22 -1.91 -6.37
C GLY A 1 7.53 -0.50 -6.87
N THR A 2 8.80 -0.12 -7.01
CA THR A 2 9.19 1.27 -7.35
C THR A 2 8.58 1.78 -8.66
N LEU A 3 8.66 0.98 -9.73
CA LEU A 3 8.04 1.28 -11.03
C LEU A 3 6.54 1.56 -10.89
N PHE A 4 5.85 0.72 -10.10
CA PHE A 4 4.42 0.89 -9.80
C PHE A 4 4.16 2.27 -9.20
N ASN A 5 4.92 2.67 -8.18
CA ASN A 5 4.77 3.98 -7.54
C ASN A 5 5.03 5.13 -8.51
N VAL A 6 6.09 5.06 -9.32
CA VAL A 6 6.42 6.12 -10.30
C VAL A 6 5.27 6.30 -11.28
N ILE A 7 4.79 5.22 -11.90
CA ILE A 7 3.70 5.31 -12.89
C ILE A 7 2.41 5.79 -12.21
N GLN A 8 2.12 5.29 -11.00
CA GLN A 8 0.94 5.71 -10.23
C GLN A 8 0.93 7.23 -9.98
N ILE A 9 2.06 7.79 -9.56
CA ILE A 9 2.19 9.23 -9.29
C ILE A 9 1.98 10.03 -10.58
N GLN A 10 2.58 9.60 -11.69
CA GLN A 10 2.38 10.26 -12.99
C GLN A 10 0.91 10.23 -13.42
N CYS A 11 0.23 9.08 -13.25
CA CYS A 11 -1.20 8.98 -13.52
C CYS A 11 -2.03 9.95 -12.65
N ILE A 12 -1.71 10.08 -11.36
CA ILE A 12 -2.41 11.00 -10.45
C ILE A 12 -2.17 12.47 -10.85
N ILE A 13 -0.94 12.84 -11.22
CA ILE A 13 -0.63 14.20 -11.69
C ILE A 13 -1.40 14.52 -12.99
N LEU A 14 -1.43 13.58 -13.94
CA LEU A 14 -2.18 13.73 -15.18
C LEU A 14 -3.68 13.90 -14.92
N ARG A 15 -4.25 13.10 -14.01
CA ARG A 15 -5.67 13.24 -13.61
C ARG A 15 -5.98 14.59 -13.00
N LYS A 16 -5.12 15.10 -12.11
CA LYS A 16 -5.29 16.45 -11.55
C LYS A 16 -5.24 17.55 -12.60
N LYS A 17 -4.46 17.37 -13.67
CA LYS A 17 -4.32 18.35 -14.75
C LYS A 17 -5.48 18.32 -15.76
N TYR A 18 -5.91 17.13 -16.18
CA TYR A 18 -6.86 16.96 -17.29
C TYR A 18 -8.29 16.58 -16.84
N VAL A 19 -8.45 15.87 -15.73
CA VAL A 19 -9.72 15.25 -15.31
C VAL A 19 -10.27 15.93 -14.05
N THR A 20 -10.71 17.18 -14.19
CA THR A 20 -11.22 17.99 -13.06
C THR A 20 -12.74 17.92 -12.90
N LYS A 21 -13.49 17.78 -13.99
CA LYS A 21 -14.97 17.77 -13.97
C LYS A 21 -15.50 16.37 -13.62
N LYS A 22 -16.55 16.30 -12.80
CA LYS A 22 -17.23 15.04 -12.41
C LYS A 22 -17.64 14.18 -13.61
N TRP A 23 -18.16 14.80 -14.67
CA TRP A 23 -18.53 14.10 -15.90
C TRP A 23 -17.33 13.43 -16.59
N HIS A 24 -16.14 14.06 -16.57
CA HIS A 24 -14.94 13.47 -17.15
C HIS A 24 -14.44 12.29 -16.30
N GLN A 25 -14.57 12.38 -14.97
CA GLN A 25 -14.23 11.30 -14.04
C GLN A 25 -15.13 10.07 -14.26
N MET A 26 -16.44 10.28 -14.46
CA MET A 26 -17.37 9.18 -14.76
C MET A 26 -17.06 8.53 -16.12
N LEU A 27 -16.76 9.35 -17.14
CA LEU A 27 -16.42 8.86 -18.48
C LEU A 27 -15.11 8.07 -18.44
N GLU A 28 -14.11 8.55 -17.71
CA GLU A 28 -12.86 7.82 -17.47
C GLU A 28 -13.11 6.45 -16.85
N MET A 29 -13.96 6.35 -15.82
CA MET A 29 -14.29 5.06 -15.21
C MET A 29 -14.99 4.12 -16.18
N GLY A 30 -15.91 4.65 -17.01
CA GLY A 30 -16.56 3.88 -18.06
C GLY A 30 -15.55 3.32 -19.08
N ILE A 31 -14.57 4.13 -19.50
CA ILE A 31 -13.51 3.70 -20.41
C ILE A 31 -12.63 2.63 -19.76
N ILE A 32 -12.21 2.82 -18.50
CA ILE A 32 -11.37 1.84 -17.79
C ILE A 32 -12.12 0.52 -17.64
N ALA A 33 -13.39 0.55 -17.23
CA ALA A 33 -14.22 -0.65 -17.10
C ALA A 33 -14.39 -1.37 -18.46
N GLY A 34 -14.71 -0.63 -19.53
CA GLY A 34 -14.82 -1.18 -20.87
C GLY A 34 -13.50 -1.79 -21.37
N ALA A 35 -12.37 -1.11 -21.14
CA ALA A 35 -11.05 -1.60 -21.50
C ALA A 35 -10.65 -2.84 -20.70
N THR A 36 -10.97 -2.91 -19.40
CA THR A 36 -10.73 -4.11 -18.58
C THR A 36 -11.54 -5.31 -19.08
N ALA A 37 -12.83 -5.12 -19.40
CA ALA A 37 -13.69 -6.18 -19.91
C ALA A 37 -13.22 -6.67 -21.28
N LEU A 38 -12.84 -5.74 -22.17
CA LEU A 38 -12.27 -6.06 -23.48
C LEU A 38 -10.96 -6.85 -23.34
N PHE A 39 -10.07 -6.41 -22.47
CA PHE A 39 -8.80 -7.10 -22.21
C PHE A 39 -9.03 -8.53 -21.70
N TYR A 40 -9.95 -8.73 -20.75
CA TYR A 40 -10.28 -10.06 -20.22
C TYR A 40 -10.89 -10.95 -21.30
N TYR A 41 -11.78 -10.41 -22.14
CA TYR A 41 -12.39 -11.16 -23.23
C TYR A 41 -11.37 -11.59 -24.29
N ILE A 42 -10.46 -10.69 -24.68
CA ILE A 42 -9.38 -11.00 -25.64
C ILE A 42 -8.46 -12.08 -25.06
N MET A 43 -8.05 -11.95 -23.80
CA MET A 43 -7.19 -12.95 -23.14
C MET A 43 -7.85 -14.31 -23.03
N LEU A 44 -9.17 -14.35 -22.80
CA LEU A 44 -9.95 -15.58 -22.76
C LEU A 44 -9.93 -16.33 -24.09
N ILE A 45 -10.14 -15.63 -25.20
CA ILE A 45 -10.13 -16.26 -26.53
C ILE A 45 -8.72 -16.68 -26.92
N ALA A 46 -7.72 -15.83 -26.64
CA ALA A 46 -6.34 -16.09 -27.07
C ALA A 46 -5.68 -17.26 -26.33
N MET A 47 -6.14 -17.59 -25.12
CA MET A 47 -5.51 -18.57 -24.23
C MET A 47 -6.47 -19.70 -23.82
N SER A 48 -7.54 -19.93 -24.59
CA SER A 48 -8.54 -20.97 -24.31
C SER A 48 -7.97 -22.38 -24.19
N ASP A 49 -6.82 -22.63 -24.82
CA ASP A 49 -6.26 -23.98 -24.97
C ASP A 49 -5.39 -24.42 -23.78
N TYR A 50 -5.17 -23.53 -22.79
CA TYR A 50 -4.39 -23.84 -21.59
C TYR A 50 -5.27 -24.45 -20.50
N CYS A 51 -5.27 -25.78 -20.43
CA CYS A 51 -5.97 -26.55 -19.41
C CYS A 51 -5.06 -26.84 -18.21
N LEU A 52 -5.68 -26.80 -17.03
CA LEU A 52 -5.04 -27.12 -15.77
C LEU A 52 -5.50 -28.51 -15.33
N GLU A 53 -4.55 -29.37 -15.01
CA GLU A 53 -4.79 -30.72 -14.51
C GLU A 53 -4.91 -30.69 -12.98
N ASP A 54 -6.01 -31.23 -12.45
CA ASP A 54 -6.26 -31.29 -11.02
C ASP A 54 -5.40 -32.41 -10.39
N ARG A 55 -4.55 -32.06 -9.41
CA ARG A 55 -3.82 -33.03 -8.58
C ARG A 55 -4.06 -32.72 -7.11
N GLU A 56 -4.79 -33.64 -6.47
CA GLU A 56 -5.08 -33.78 -5.04
C GLU A 56 -5.67 -32.54 -4.33
N GLY A 57 -6.95 -32.62 -3.94
CA GLY A 57 -7.57 -31.74 -2.93
C GLY A 57 -8.04 -30.37 -3.44
N LEU A 58 -7.90 -30.08 -4.72
CA LEU A 58 -8.28 -28.79 -5.33
C LEU A 58 -9.79 -28.68 -5.62
N SER A 59 -10.52 -29.79 -5.58
CA SER A 59 -11.96 -29.87 -5.83
C SER A 59 -12.78 -29.00 -4.86
N GLU A 60 -12.48 -28.94 -3.56
CA GLU A 60 -13.25 -28.09 -2.62
C GLU A 60 -13.06 -26.58 -2.83
N VAL A 61 -11.87 -26.16 -3.29
CA VAL A 61 -11.60 -24.74 -3.60
C VAL A 61 -12.20 -24.40 -4.95
N ILE A 62 -12.00 -25.25 -5.98
CA ILE A 62 -12.50 -25.02 -7.33
C ILE A 62 -14.03 -25.05 -7.39
N ASP A 63 -14.72 -25.93 -6.66
CA ASP A 63 -16.19 -26.05 -6.69
C ASP A 63 -16.91 -24.86 -6.02
N MET A 64 -16.22 -24.13 -5.13
CA MET A 64 -16.69 -22.84 -4.60
C MET A 64 -16.48 -21.67 -5.58
N LEU A 65 -15.57 -21.82 -6.54
CA LEU A 65 -15.32 -20.83 -7.57
C LEU A 65 -16.18 -21.18 -8.79
N SER A 66 -16.85 -20.21 -9.38
CA SER A 66 -17.61 -20.39 -10.64
C SER A 66 -16.67 -20.61 -11.84
N THR A 67 -15.87 -21.67 -11.82
CA THR A 67 -14.91 -21.98 -12.86
C THR A 67 -15.65 -22.50 -14.08
N VAL A 68 -15.61 -21.72 -15.16
CA VAL A 68 -16.20 -22.13 -16.44
C VAL A 68 -15.21 -23.06 -17.13
N GLN A 69 -15.68 -24.26 -17.50
CA GLN A 69 -14.97 -25.15 -18.41
C GLN A 69 -15.08 -24.57 -19.83
N LEU A 70 -13.94 -24.12 -20.36
CA LEU A 70 -13.83 -23.58 -21.72
C LEU A 70 -12.84 -24.47 -22.48
N ASN A 71 -13.32 -25.17 -23.49
CA ASN A 71 -12.51 -25.91 -24.46
C ASN A 71 -11.54 -26.98 -23.89
N CYS A 72 -11.72 -27.41 -22.64
CA CYS A 72 -10.92 -28.44 -21.99
C CYS A 72 -11.64 -29.80 -21.95
N PRO A 73 -10.89 -30.92 -21.93
CA PRO A 73 -11.48 -32.25 -21.73
C PRO A 73 -12.15 -32.35 -20.35
N THR A 74 -13.01 -33.37 -20.19
CA THR A 74 -13.73 -33.63 -18.94
C THR A 74 -12.76 -33.74 -17.75
N GLU A 75 -13.10 -33.11 -16.62
CA GLU A 75 -12.29 -33.01 -15.39
C GLU A 75 -11.07 -32.08 -15.45
N GLN A 76 -10.95 -31.23 -16.47
CA GLN A 76 -9.95 -30.16 -16.52
C GLN A 76 -10.62 -28.78 -16.54
N TYR A 77 -9.92 -27.78 -15.98
CA TYR A 77 -10.38 -26.40 -15.92
C TYR A 77 -9.45 -25.49 -16.74
N SER A 78 -10.01 -24.46 -17.36
CA SER A 78 -9.19 -23.46 -18.07
C SER A 78 -8.41 -22.62 -17.05
N THR A 79 -7.08 -22.55 -17.19
CA THR A 79 -6.20 -21.69 -16.37
C THR A 79 -6.67 -20.23 -16.36
N VAL A 80 -7.11 -19.76 -17.52
CA VAL A 80 -7.51 -18.39 -17.79
C VAL A 80 -8.82 -18.03 -17.10
N SER A 81 -9.75 -18.99 -16.99
CA SER A 81 -11.03 -18.74 -16.31
C SER A 81 -10.82 -18.49 -14.81
N VAL A 82 -9.86 -19.17 -14.20
CA VAL A 82 -9.50 -18.96 -12.79
C VAL A 82 -8.88 -17.58 -12.58
N PHE A 83 -8.03 -17.10 -13.48
CA PHE A 83 -7.37 -15.80 -13.31
C PHE A 83 -8.27 -14.59 -13.55
N PHE A 84 -9.23 -14.69 -14.47
CA PHE A 84 -9.99 -13.53 -14.96
C PHE A 84 -11.45 -13.50 -14.52
N PHE A 85 -12.12 -14.64 -14.30
CA PHE A 85 -13.53 -14.65 -13.88
C PHE A 85 -13.73 -14.68 -12.37
N GLN A 86 -12.66 -14.87 -11.61
CA GLN A 86 -12.73 -14.97 -10.17
C GLN A 86 -12.41 -13.64 -9.51
N ALA A 87 -12.97 -13.46 -8.31
CA ALA A 87 -12.60 -12.33 -7.48
C ALA A 87 -11.09 -12.41 -7.15
N VAL A 88 -10.40 -11.27 -7.18
CA VAL A 88 -8.95 -11.19 -6.94
C VAL A 88 -8.49 -11.92 -5.66
N PRO A 89 -9.22 -11.88 -4.52
CA PRO A 89 -8.85 -12.65 -3.33
C PRO A 89 -8.80 -14.16 -3.57
N ASN A 90 -9.70 -14.69 -4.40
CA ASN A 90 -9.74 -16.11 -4.73
C ASN A 90 -8.57 -16.49 -5.65
N VAL A 91 -8.22 -15.61 -6.59
CA VAL A 91 -7.03 -15.78 -7.43
C VAL A 91 -5.76 -15.85 -6.58
N ILE A 92 -5.63 -14.99 -5.57
CA ILE A 92 -4.49 -15.01 -4.65
C ILE A 92 -4.43 -16.34 -3.87
N ARG A 93 -5.56 -16.78 -3.33
CA ARG A 93 -5.64 -18.08 -2.62
C ARG A 93 -5.21 -19.23 -3.53
N PHE A 94 -5.69 -19.23 -4.78
CA PHE A 94 -5.28 -20.21 -5.79
C PHE A 94 -3.78 -20.17 -6.08
N MET A 95 -3.14 -18.99 -6.12
CA MET A 95 -1.68 -18.88 -6.32
C MET A 95 -0.86 -19.47 -5.15
N PHE A 96 -1.44 -19.57 -3.96
CA PHE A 96 -0.78 -19.98 -2.72
C PHE A 96 -0.93 -21.46 -2.39
N VAL A 97 -1.89 -22.14 -3.01
CA VAL A 97 -2.10 -23.58 -2.82
C VAL A 97 -1.02 -24.40 -3.52
N ASP A 98 -0.53 -25.42 -2.82
CA ASP A 98 0.38 -26.44 -3.35
C ASP A 98 -0.40 -27.55 -4.06
N GLY A 99 0.22 -28.27 -5.00
CA GLY A 99 -0.44 -29.36 -5.75
C GLY A 99 -1.02 -28.96 -7.11
N ILE A 100 -1.23 -27.66 -7.35
CA ILE A 100 -1.62 -27.14 -8.66
C ILE A 100 -0.47 -27.37 -9.65
N GLY A 101 -0.76 -28.08 -10.75
CA GLY A 101 0.17 -28.29 -11.86
C GLY A 101 0.69 -27.00 -12.51
N ASP A 102 1.46 -27.16 -13.58
CA ASP A 102 2.03 -26.00 -14.28
C ASP A 102 0.93 -25.20 -14.99
N MET A 103 0.63 -24.00 -14.48
CA MET A 103 -0.39 -23.10 -15.01
C MET A 103 -0.11 -22.49 -16.39
N GLY A 104 0.91 -22.98 -17.11
CA GLY A 104 1.43 -22.38 -18.33
C GLY A 104 2.17 -21.06 -18.07
N VAL A 105 3.43 -20.97 -18.53
CA VAL A 105 4.26 -19.76 -18.35
C VAL A 105 3.69 -18.58 -19.15
N LEU A 106 3.16 -18.83 -20.34
CA LEU A 106 2.63 -17.81 -21.24
C LEU A 106 1.36 -17.11 -20.70
N PRO A 107 0.26 -17.81 -20.34
CA PRO A 107 -0.93 -17.15 -19.81
C PRO A 107 -0.63 -16.40 -18.50
N LEU A 108 0.24 -16.94 -17.65
CA LEU A 108 0.65 -16.29 -16.41
C LEU A 108 1.45 -15.01 -16.68
N ALA A 109 2.39 -15.02 -17.63
CA ALA A 109 3.17 -13.83 -17.98
C ALA A 109 2.29 -12.70 -18.54
N LEU A 110 1.34 -13.02 -19.42
CA LEU A 110 0.39 -12.03 -19.93
C LEU A 110 -0.54 -11.51 -18.85
N TYR A 111 -1.00 -12.38 -17.94
CA TYR A 111 -1.78 -11.98 -16.78
C TYR A 111 -1.01 -10.99 -15.90
N VAL A 112 0.25 -11.27 -15.58
CA VAL A 112 1.11 -10.37 -14.78
C VAL A 112 1.21 -8.98 -15.42
N ILE A 113 1.53 -8.92 -16.71
CA ILE A 113 1.72 -7.64 -17.42
C ILE A 113 0.39 -6.87 -17.51
N GLY A 114 -0.68 -7.54 -17.94
CA GLY A 114 -2.00 -6.94 -18.08
C GLY A 114 -2.57 -6.45 -16.75
N PHE A 115 -2.53 -7.30 -15.73
CA PHE A 115 -3.04 -6.97 -14.40
C PHE A 115 -2.20 -5.90 -13.71
N PHE A 116 -0.87 -5.84 -13.96
CA PHE A 116 -0.03 -4.74 -13.50
C PHE A 116 -0.46 -3.39 -14.10
N VAL A 117 -0.68 -3.31 -15.41
CA VAL A 117 -1.12 -2.06 -16.05
C VAL A 117 -2.53 -1.66 -15.58
N LEU A 118 -3.45 -2.62 -15.54
CA LEU A 118 -4.83 -2.38 -15.11
C LEU A 118 -4.89 -1.93 -13.64
N SER A 119 -4.11 -2.54 -12.75
CA SER A 119 -4.05 -2.15 -11.34
C SER A 119 -3.54 -0.71 -11.18
N VAL A 120 -2.46 -0.32 -11.88
CA VAL A 120 -1.96 1.06 -11.83
C VAL A 120 -3.02 2.07 -12.27
N VAL A 121 -3.68 1.81 -13.40
CA VAL A 121 -4.69 2.73 -13.96
C VAL A 121 -5.89 2.84 -13.03
N THR A 122 -6.40 1.73 -12.50
CA THR A 122 -7.60 1.69 -11.64
C THR A 122 -7.37 2.34 -10.27
N MET A 123 -6.21 2.13 -9.65
CA MET A 123 -5.95 2.52 -8.26
C MET A 123 -5.75 4.02 -8.02
N GLY A 124 -5.62 4.81 -9.09
CA GLY A 124 -5.54 6.27 -8.98
C GLY A 124 -6.85 6.97 -9.34
N SER A 125 -7.92 6.20 -9.58
CA SER A 125 -9.21 6.73 -9.95
C SER A 125 -9.94 7.30 -8.74
N LEU A 126 -11.09 7.95 -8.96
CA LEU A 126 -11.90 8.54 -7.88
C LEU A 126 -12.63 7.49 -7.00
N ILE A 127 -12.48 6.20 -7.30
CA ILE A 127 -13.18 5.14 -6.57
C ILE A 127 -12.48 4.85 -5.24
N ALA A 128 -13.28 4.65 -4.19
CA ALA A 128 -12.79 4.12 -2.91
C ALA A 128 -12.37 2.65 -3.10
N ALA A 129 -11.09 2.42 -3.43
CA ALA A 129 -10.51 1.11 -3.62
C ALA A 129 -9.23 0.95 -2.79
N GLY A 130 -9.01 -0.26 -2.28
CA GLY A 130 -7.82 -0.57 -1.47
C GLY A 130 -6.58 -0.84 -2.33
N ILE A 131 -5.42 -0.33 -1.90
CA ILE A 131 -4.16 -0.53 -2.63
C ILE A 131 -3.53 -1.92 -2.38
N PHE A 132 -3.96 -2.58 -1.32
CA PHE A 132 -3.35 -3.79 -0.80
C PHE A 132 -3.57 -5.03 -1.68
N ILE A 133 -4.83 -5.38 -1.95
CA ILE A 133 -5.22 -6.63 -2.62
C ILE A 133 -4.67 -6.72 -4.06
N PRO A 134 -4.79 -5.69 -4.92
CA PRO A 134 -4.27 -5.78 -6.28
C PRO A 134 -2.75 -5.93 -6.33
N ASN A 135 -2.01 -5.24 -5.45
CA ASN A 135 -0.56 -5.38 -5.36
C ASN A 135 -0.14 -6.75 -4.85
N LEU A 136 -0.93 -7.34 -3.94
CA LEU A 136 -0.71 -8.71 -3.49
C LEU A 136 -0.90 -9.71 -4.63
N ALA A 137 -1.94 -9.54 -5.45
CA ALA A 137 -2.19 -10.39 -6.61
C ALA A 137 -1.13 -10.26 -7.70
N VAL A 138 -0.70 -9.03 -8.03
CA VAL A 138 0.45 -8.79 -8.92
C VAL A 138 1.70 -9.49 -8.36
N GLY A 139 1.95 -9.34 -7.07
CA GLY A 139 3.09 -9.95 -6.39
C GLY A 139 3.09 -11.48 -6.45
N ALA A 140 1.94 -12.07 -6.17
CA ALA A 140 1.75 -13.52 -6.21
C ALA A 140 1.94 -14.08 -7.62
N SER A 141 1.41 -13.40 -8.64
CA SER A 141 1.49 -13.87 -10.02
C SER A 141 2.90 -13.84 -10.59
N TRP A 142 3.67 -12.75 -10.40
CA TRP A 142 5.07 -12.72 -10.87
C TRP A 142 5.98 -13.62 -10.01
N GLY A 143 5.71 -13.74 -8.71
CA GLY A 143 6.43 -14.67 -7.85
C GLY A 143 6.27 -16.12 -8.32
N ARG A 144 5.03 -16.50 -8.65
CA ARG A 144 4.74 -17.83 -9.20
C ARG A 144 5.35 -18.05 -10.58
N LEU A 145 5.35 -17.02 -11.43
CA LEU A 145 6.00 -17.06 -12.75
C LEU A 145 7.49 -17.37 -12.63
N VAL A 146 8.19 -16.68 -11.72
CA VAL A 146 9.61 -16.95 -11.45
C VAL A 146 9.81 -18.39 -10.95
N GLY A 147 8.96 -18.86 -10.03
CA GLY A 147 9.03 -20.23 -9.51
C GLY A 147 8.84 -21.29 -10.61
N GLN A 148 7.88 -21.09 -11.52
CA GLN A 148 7.65 -22.00 -12.66
C GLN A 148 8.78 -21.98 -13.68
N VAL A 149 9.29 -20.80 -14.03
CA VAL A 149 10.43 -20.66 -14.94
C VAL A 149 11.67 -21.35 -14.34
N MET A 150 11.94 -21.16 -13.05
CA MET A 150 13.04 -21.83 -12.36
C MET A 150 12.87 -23.35 -12.34
N ARG A 151 11.67 -23.85 -12.01
CA ARG A 151 11.38 -25.29 -12.01
C ARG A 151 11.58 -25.90 -13.40
N ASN A 152 11.08 -25.26 -14.45
CA ASN A 152 11.23 -25.73 -15.83
C ASN A 152 12.70 -25.67 -16.31
N ALA A 153 13.47 -24.67 -15.86
CA ALA A 153 14.86 -24.51 -16.23
C ALA A 153 15.80 -25.51 -15.53
N THR A 154 15.56 -25.82 -14.25
CA THR A 154 16.46 -26.70 -13.47
C THR A 154 15.97 -28.15 -13.37
N GLY A 155 14.68 -28.40 -13.55
CA GLY A 155 14.07 -29.72 -13.36
C GLY A 155 14.12 -30.22 -11.91
N TRP A 156 14.31 -29.32 -10.93
CA TRP A 156 14.48 -29.69 -9.54
C TRP A 156 13.16 -29.76 -8.78
N ASP A 157 12.86 -30.94 -8.22
CA ASP A 157 11.59 -31.22 -7.50
C ASP A 157 11.43 -30.46 -6.17
N PHE A 158 12.51 -29.88 -5.62
CA PHE A 158 12.43 -29.07 -4.41
C PHE A 158 11.92 -27.63 -4.66
N ILE A 159 11.78 -27.23 -5.92
CA ILE A 159 11.27 -25.91 -6.30
C ILE A 159 9.76 -25.97 -6.35
N HIS A 160 9.13 -25.46 -5.30
CA HIS A 160 7.67 -25.36 -5.26
C HIS A 160 7.20 -23.94 -5.63
N PRO A 161 6.48 -23.74 -6.75
CA PRO A 161 6.08 -22.41 -7.22
C PRO A 161 5.22 -21.61 -6.25
N HIS A 162 4.40 -22.28 -5.42
CA HIS A 162 3.54 -21.61 -4.43
C HIS A 162 4.34 -20.84 -3.38
N LYS A 163 5.51 -21.35 -2.95
CA LYS A 163 6.41 -20.65 -2.01
C LYS A 163 6.95 -19.36 -2.61
N TYR A 164 7.32 -19.39 -3.90
CA TYR A 164 7.77 -18.19 -4.61
C TYR A 164 6.64 -17.17 -4.82
N ALA A 165 5.40 -17.63 -5.03
CA ALA A 165 4.23 -16.77 -5.07
C ALA A 165 4.07 -15.97 -3.77
N PHE A 166 4.15 -16.63 -2.61
CA PHE A 166 4.11 -15.96 -1.30
C PHE A 166 5.22 -14.92 -1.12
N LEU A 167 6.47 -15.29 -1.45
CA LEU A 167 7.61 -14.37 -1.34
C LEU A 167 7.46 -13.16 -2.25
N GLY A 168 7.03 -13.36 -3.50
CA GLY A 168 6.77 -12.29 -4.46
C GLY A 168 5.62 -11.37 -4.02
N ALA A 169 4.56 -11.94 -3.44
CA ALA A 169 3.43 -11.20 -2.89
C ALA A 169 3.85 -10.22 -1.79
N GLY A 170 4.60 -10.70 -0.80
CA GLY A 170 5.17 -9.87 0.27
C GLY A 170 6.12 -8.80 -0.27
N ALA A 171 7.07 -9.20 -1.12
CA ALA A 171 8.07 -8.29 -1.68
C ALA A 171 7.45 -7.15 -2.50
N GLN A 172 6.45 -7.43 -3.35
CA GLN A 172 5.76 -6.41 -4.15
C GLN A 172 5.01 -5.41 -3.27
N LEU A 173 4.28 -5.90 -2.28
CA LEU A 173 3.48 -5.08 -1.38
C LEU A 173 4.38 -4.16 -0.53
N THR A 174 5.47 -4.69 0.03
CA THR A 174 6.47 -3.89 0.76
C THR A 174 7.10 -2.83 -0.14
N GLY A 175 7.42 -3.17 -1.39
CA GLY A 175 8.01 -2.22 -2.33
C GLY A 175 7.09 -1.06 -2.70
N VAL A 176 5.77 -1.20 -2.53
CA VAL A 176 4.78 -0.14 -2.76
C VAL A 176 4.52 0.67 -1.48
N VAL A 177 4.20 -0.02 -0.39
CA VAL A 177 3.69 0.56 0.87
C VAL A 177 4.81 1.03 1.82
N ARG A 178 5.99 0.39 1.78
CA ARG A 178 7.14 0.65 2.68
C ARG A 178 6.91 0.41 4.17
N VAL A 179 6.12 -0.61 4.52
CA VAL A 179 5.91 -1.05 5.91
C VAL A 179 6.35 -2.52 6.06
N PRO A 180 7.67 -2.81 6.06
CA PRO A 180 8.19 -4.18 5.96
C PRO A 180 7.82 -5.08 7.14
N PHE A 181 7.92 -4.61 8.39
CA PHE A 181 7.66 -5.42 9.58
C PHE A 181 6.20 -5.89 9.65
N THR A 182 5.24 -4.98 9.49
CA THR A 182 3.81 -5.30 9.52
C THR A 182 3.42 -6.27 8.40
N ILE A 183 3.94 -6.06 7.18
CA ILE A 183 3.67 -6.94 6.04
C ILE A 183 4.27 -8.32 6.28
N GLY A 184 5.49 -8.40 6.82
CA GLY A 184 6.15 -9.67 7.13
C GLY A 184 5.37 -10.50 8.16
N VAL A 185 4.94 -9.87 9.25
CA VAL A 185 4.10 -10.52 10.27
C VAL A 185 2.77 -10.97 9.67
N LEU A 186 2.11 -10.11 8.88
CA LEU A 186 0.84 -10.45 8.23
C LEU A 186 0.97 -11.68 7.33
N MET A 187 2.03 -11.78 6.52
CA MET A 187 2.27 -12.94 5.66
C MET A 187 2.57 -14.20 6.47
N MET A 188 3.35 -14.07 7.55
CA MET A 188 3.68 -15.18 8.44
C MET A 188 2.42 -15.74 9.13
N GLU A 189 1.58 -14.87 9.68
CA GLU A 189 0.30 -15.22 10.30
C GLU A 189 -0.66 -15.86 9.28
N ALA A 190 -0.77 -15.27 8.08
CA ALA A 190 -1.62 -15.81 7.02
C ALA A 190 -1.21 -17.22 6.56
N THR A 191 0.09 -17.55 6.65
CA THR A 191 0.59 -18.89 6.28
C THR A 191 0.47 -19.89 7.43
N GLY A 192 0.40 -19.42 8.68
CA GLY A 192 0.42 -20.29 9.87
C GLY A 192 1.71 -21.10 10.06
N ASN A 193 2.74 -20.85 9.24
CA ASN A 193 4.01 -21.59 9.24
C ASN A 193 5.19 -20.66 9.51
N THR A 194 5.67 -20.67 10.75
CA THR A 194 6.78 -19.83 11.21
C THR A 194 8.12 -20.15 10.54
N LYS A 195 8.31 -21.38 10.03
CA LYS A 195 9.57 -21.77 9.34
C LYS A 195 9.78 -20.99 8.04
N LEU A 196 8.71 -20.62 7.34
CA LEU A 196 8.78 -19.80 6.13
C LEU A 196 9.04 -18.31 6.45
N GLY A 197 8.83 -17.90 7.70
CA GLY A 197 8.97 -16.51 8.15
C GLY A 197 10.34 -15.92 7.82
N PHE A 198 11.43 -16.66 8.02
CA PHE A 198 12.78 -16.16 7.72
C PHE A 198 12.93 -15.78 6.24
N ALA A 199 12.46 -16.62 5.32
CA ALA A 199 12.54 -16.33 3.88
C ALA A 199 11.65 -15.14 3.48
N ILE A 200 10.49 -14.99 4.14
CA ILE A 200 9.59 -13.86 3.92
C ILE A 200 10.25 -12.55 4.37
N PHE A 201 10.84 -12.52 5.56
CA PHE A 201 11.48 -11.31 6.07
C PHE A 201 12.72 -10.92 5.24
N THR A 202 13.53 -11.88 4.79
CA THR A 202 14.69 -11.57 3.93
C THR A 202 14.27 -10.97 2.59
N SER A 203 13.26 -11.53 1.92
CA SER A 203 12.77 -10.99 0.65
C SER A 203 12.14 -9.59 0.79
N ILE A 204 11.39 -9.38 1.86
CA ILE A 204 10.76 -8.10 2.21
C ILE A 204 11.81 -7.02 2.51
N ILE A 205 12.83 -7.33 3.30
CA ILE A 205 13.90 -6.38 3.67
C ILE A 205 14.69 -5.97 2.43
N VAL A 206 15.05 -6.93 1.56
CA VAL A 206 15.75 -6.65 0.30
C VAL A 206 14.89 -5.75 -0.60
N SER A 207 13.59 -6.06 -0.74
CA SER A 207 12.66 -5.23 -1.49
C SER A 207 12.54 -3.81 -0.92
N TYR A 208 12.48 -3.68 0.41
CA TYR A 208 12.44 -2.39 1.09
C TYR A 208 13.71 -1.56 0.84
N MET A 209 14.90 -2.15 0.95
CA MET A 209 16.17 -1.45 0.71
C MET A 209 16.24 -0.91 -0.72
N ILE A 210 15.92 -1.76 -1.71
CA ILE A 210 15.89 -1.35 -3.12
C ILE A 210 14.84 -0.26 -3.32
N ALA A 211 13.63 -0.43 -2.78
CA ALA A 211 12.56 0.54 -2.97
C ALA A 211 12.85 1.89 -2.30
N SER A 212 13.46 1.89 -1.13
CA SER A 212 13.83 3.11 -0.39
C SER A 212 14.89 3.94 -1.09
N PHE A 213 15.71 3.32 -1.95
CA PHE A 213 16.72 4.04 -2.73
C PHE A 213 16.10 4.87 -3.86
N PHE A 214 15.03 4.38 -4.50
CA PHE A 214 14.49 5.00 -5.72
C PHE A 214 13.32 5.97 -5.48
N THR A 215 12.39 5.66 -4.59
CA THR A 215 11.17 6.47 -4.39
C THR A 215 10.73 6.54 -2.92
N GLU A 216 9.72 7.37 -2.63
CA GLU A 216 9.03 7.40 -1.33
C GLU A 216 7.74 6.57 -1.38
N SER A 217 7.15 6.26 -0.22
CA SER A 217 5.92 5.45 -0.12
C SER A 217 4.77 6.08 -0.89
N ILE A 218 3.92 5.22 -1.46
CA ILE A 218 2.71 5.69 -2.16
C ILE A 218 1.84 6.54 -1.24
N TYR A 219 1.77 6.20 0.06
CA TYR A 219 1.01 6.94 1.05
C TYR A 219 1.63 8.31 1.35
N HIS A 220 2.95 8.41 1.50
CA HIS A 220 3.62 9.69 1.65
C HIS A 220 3.39 10.60 0.45
N HIS A 221 3.48 10.06 -0.77
CA HIS A 221 3.18 10.81 -1.99
C HIS A 221 1.71 11.29 -2.03
N GLN A 222 0.76 10.44 -1.67
CA GLN A 222 -0.66 10.82 -1.63
C GLN A 222 -0.94 11.93 -0.62
N ILE A 223 -0.33 11.88 0.56
CA ILE A 223 -0.52 12.90 1.59
C ILE A 223 0.15 14.22 1.18
N SER A 224 1.38 14.16 0.65
CA SER A 224 2.07 15.32 0.09
C SER A 224 1.25 15.99 -1.02
N MET A 225 0.65 15.19 -1.91
CA MET A 225 -0.24 15.67 -2.95
C MET A 225 -1.58 16.22 -2.42
N ALA A 226 -2.02 15.83 -1.23
CA ALA A 226 -3.20 16.40 -0.57
C ALA A 226 -2.89 17.74 0.12
N GLY A 227 -1.62 18.12 0.24
CA GLY A 227 -1.19 19.35 0.91
C GLY A 227 -1.34 19.30 2.43
N MET A 228 -1.46 18.10 3.02
CA MET A 228 -1.56 17.96 4.48
C MET A 228 -0.15 17.98 5.11
N PRO A 229 0.09 18.78 6.16
CA PRO A 229 1.37 18.80 6.85
C PRO A 229 1.57 17.49 7.62
N ILE A 230 2.65 16.78 7.33
CA ILE A 230 3.08 15.57 8.06
C ILE A 230 4.32 15.93 8.88
N VAL A 231 4.33 15.49 10.14
CA VAL A 231 5.53 15.51 10.97
C VAL A 231 6.10 14.10 10.98
N HIS A 232 7.36 13.97 10.56
CA HIS A 232 8.09 12.70 10.65
C HIS A 232 8.49 12.44 12.11
N THR A 233 8.66 11.16 12.47
CA THR A 233 9.03 10.75 13.84
C THR A 233 10.37 11.36 14.26
N ASP A 234 11.34 11.38 13.33
CA ASP A 234 12.65 11.96 13.56
C ASP A 234 12.79 13.31 12.83
N PRO A 235 13.45 14.31 13.45
CA PRO A 235 13.77 15.56 12.76
C PRO A 235 14.77 15.28 11.61
N PRO A 236 14.74 16.09 10.54
CA PRO A 236 15.70 15.94 9.45
C PRO A 236 17.13 16.17 9.98
N PRO A 237 18.14 15.49 9.43
CA PRO A 237 19.51 15.48 9.99
C PRO A 237 20.16 16.87 10.08
N PHE A 238 19.70 17.84 9.29
CA PHE A 238 20.20 19.21 9.30
C PHE A 238 19.58 20.10 10.40
N CYS A 239 18.56 19.63 11.12
CA CYS A 239 17.88 20.42 12.17
C CYS A 239 18.54 20.35 13.55
N SER A 240 19.65 19.62 13.73
CA SER A 240 20.34 19.48 15.02
C SER A 240 20.83 20.81 15.62
N LEU A 241 21.11 21.80 14.78
CA LEU A 241 21.58 23.13 15.17
C LEU A 241 20.46 24.18 15.29
N MET A 242 19.21 23.82 14.94
CA MET A 242 18.09 24.76 14.99
C MET A 242 17.45 24.76 16.38
N THR A 243 17.36 25.94 17.00
CA THR A 243 16.66 26.14 18.28
C THR A 243 15.19 26.50 18.04
N ALA A 244 14.30 26.20 18.98
CA ALA A 244 12.88 26.58 18.90
C ALA A 244 12.67 28.08 18.59
N THR A 245 13.59 28.95 19.00
CA THR A 245 13.55 30.40 18.74
C THR A 245 13.73 30.78 17.27
N SER A 246 14.27 29.91 16.41
CA SER A 246 14.36 30.15 14.97
C SER A 246 13.09 29.76 14.22
N TRP A 247 12.30 28.83 14.77
CA TRP A 247 11.04 28.36 14.19
C TRP A 247 9.83 29.17 14.64
N LEU A 248 9.88 29.70 15.86
CA LEU A 248 8.85 30.58 16.38
C LEU A 248 8.80 31.90 15.58
N PRO A 249 7.61 32.39 15.18
CA PRO A 249 7.50 33.66 14.49
C PRO A 249 8.04 34.79 15.39
N ARG A 250 9.14 35.44 14.97
CA ARG A 250 9.81 36.50 15.75
C ARG A 250 8.96 37.76 15.96
N SER A 251 7.89 37.94 15.18
CA SER A 251 7.10 39.17 15.13
C SER A 251 5.60 38.99 15.32
N SER A 252 5.09 37.77 15.57
CA SER A 252 3.69 37.66 16.00
C SER A 252 3.63 37.98 17.50
N PRO A 253 2.89 39.02 17.92
CA PRO A 253 2.59 39.14 19.33
C PRO A 253 1.75 37.90 19.66
N PHE A 254 2.31 36.95 20.41
CA PHE A 254 1.50 35.98 21.13
C PHE A 254 0.39 36.77 21.77
N ARG A 255 -0.85 36.52 21.37
CA ARG A 255 -1.98 37.36 21.77
C ARG A 255 -2.32 37.01 23.21
N LYS A 256 -1.58 37.63 24.14
CA LYS A 256 -1.69 37.41 25.57
C LYS A 256 -3.03 37.98 26.01
N LYS A 257 -3.91 37.14 26.55
CA LYS A 257 -5.14 37.61 27.20
C LYS A 257 -4.82 37.89 28.68
N PRO A 258 -4.90 39.14 29.15
CA PRO A 258 -4.75 39.42 30.58
C PRO A 258 -5.95 38.81 31.33
N ARG A 259 -5.69 38.11 32.44
CA ARG A 259 -6.69 37.39 33.24
C ARG A 259 -7.83 38.29 33.79
N ARG A 260 -7.69 39.62 33.77
CA ARG A 260 -8.53 40.57 34.53
C ARG A 260 -9.63 41.30 33.73
N ASN A 261 -9.63 41.29 32.39
CA ASN A 261 -10.63 42.06 31.63
C ASN A 261 -11.85 41.22 31.24
N ARG A 262 -12.99 41.51 31.89
CA ARG A 262 -14.33 40.99 31.58
C ARG A 262 -14.77 41.33 30.16
N GLU A 263 -15.15 40.30 29.42
CA GLU A 263 -16.16 40.18 28.33
C GLU A 263 -16.20 41.19 27.17
N LYS A 264 -15.98 42.50 27.34
CA LYS A 264 -16.28 43.52 26.31
C LYS A 264 -15.30 43.61 25.12
N HIS A 265 -14.21 42.83 25.12
CA HIS A 265 -13.20 42.88 24.06
C HIS A 265 -13.14 41.61 23.19
N VAL A 266 -14.05 40.65 23.42
CA VAL A 266 -14.06 39.37 22.69
C VAL A 266 -14.80 39.47 21.35
N GLU A 267 -15.74 40.41 21.21
CA GLU A 267 -16.66 40.45 20.06
C GLU A 267 -16.06 40.99 18.74
N ASN A 268 -14.94 41.73 18.78
CA ASN A 268 -14.49 42.51 17.63
C ASN A 268 -13.37 41.88 16.77
N HIS A 269 -13.11 40.57 16.90
CA HIS A 269 -11.99 39.93 16.20
C HIS A 269 -12.36 38.63 15.49
N ASN A 270 -13.26 38.73 14.51
CA ASN A 270 -13.59 37.65 13.56
C ASN A 270 -12.84 37.81 12.22
N SER A 271 -11.51 37.65 12.20
CA SER A 271 -10.81 37.58 10.90
C SER A 271 -9.59 36.67 10.82
N GLN A 272 -9.24 35.91 11.86
CA GLN A 272 -8.28 34.80 11.75
C GLN A 272 -8.71 33.62 12.62
N LEU A 273 -8.91 32.45 12.00
CA LEU A 273 -9.22 31.17 12.62
C LEU A 273 -8.01 30.69 13.45
N LEU A 274 -7.83 31.24 14.65
CA LEU A 274 -6.88 30.74 15.64
C LEU A 274 -7.64 29.92 16.68
N SER A 275 -7.37 28.61 16.73
CA SER A 275 -8.04 27.68 17.64
C SER A 275 -7.58 27.81 19.11
N TYR A 276 -6.47 28.50 19.40
CA TYR A 276 -5.87 28.55 20.74
C TYR A 276 -5.31 29.93 21.12
N TYR A 277 -5.41 30.29 22.41
CA TYR A 277 -4.87 31.51 23.01
C TYR A 277 -4.02 31.17 24.25
N PHE A 278 -2.90 31.87 24.43
CA PHE A 278 -2.09 31.79 25.66
C PHE A 278 -2.55 32.83 26.70
N VAL A 279 -2.94 32.39 27.89
CA VAL A 279 -3.28 33.26 29.03
C VAL A 279 -2.01 33.57 29.80
N VAL A 280 -1.69 34.85 29.98
CA VAL A 280 -0.49 35.27 30.71
C VAL A 280 -0.88 35.98 32.00
N GLY A 281 -0.37 35.50 33.13
CA GLY A 281 -0.46 36.16 34.43
C GLY A 281 0.75 37.08 34.63
N CYS A 282 0.52 38.37 34.87
CA CYS A 282 1.58 39.24 35.40
C CYS A 282 1.70 38.99 36.90
N PHE A 283 2.68 38.21 37.33
CA PHE A 283 3.17 38.27 38.70
C PHE A 283 4.26 39.36 38.75
N GLY A 284 4.00 40.42 39.52
CA GLY A 284 5.00 41.44 39.82
C GLY A 284 6.14 40.87 40.66
N ARG A 285 7.32 41.52 40.57
CA ARG A 285 8.54 41.25 41.33
C ARG A 285 8.28 40.64 42.72
N PHE A 286 8.87 39.50 42.98
CA PHE A 286 9.25 39.09 44.33
C PHE A 286 10.68 38.53 44.29
N ASP A 287 11.43 38.94 45.31
CA ASP A 287 12.83 38.69 45.51
C ASP A 287 13.20 37.20 45.57
N ILE A 288 14.48 36.98 45.30
CA ILE A 288 15.23 35.72 45.37
C ILE A 288 14.90 34.99 46.69
N ALA A 289 14.45 33.74 46.57
CA ALA A 289 14.56 32.74 47.64
C ALA A 289 15.16 31.47 47.03
N GLU A 290 16.38 31.21 47.45
CA GLU A 290 17.25 30.10 47.11
C GLU A 290 17.02 28.95 48.09
N TYR A 291 16.70 27.73 47.63
CA TYR A 291 17.06 26.42 48.22
C TYR A 291 16.57 25.25 47.32
N PRO A 292 17.08 24.01 47.43
CA PRO A 292 17.99 23.41 46.46
C PRO A 292 17.44 22.10 45.89
N ASP A 293 18.24 21.56 44.97
CA ASP A 293 18.26 20.19 44.44
C ASP A 293 17.42 19.14 45.19
N HIS A 294 16.42 18.60 44.50
CA HIS A 294 16.18 17.16 44.50
C HIS A 294 15.64 16.73 43.13
N ILE A 295 16.48 15.94 42.46
CA ILE A 295 16.16 15.03 41.37
C ILE A 295 15.09 14.08 41.89
N ASP A 296 13.99 13.89 41.14
CA ASP A 296 13.43 12.57 40.84
C ASP A 296 12.40 12.63 39.71
N GLU A 297 12.80 11.94 38.65
CA GLU A 297 12.10 11.26 37.57
C GLU A 297 10.57 11.07 37.69
N GLU A 298 9.79 11.74 36.85
CA GLU A 298 8.58 11.14 36.25
C GLU A 298 8.23 11.81 34.90
N ARG A 299 8.34 11.01 33.83
CA ARG A 299 8.00 11.39 32.46
C ARG A 299 6.49 11.24 32.26
N ASP A 300 5.76 12.34 32.38
CA ASP A 300 4.37 12.38 31.90
C ASP A 300 4.31 12.72 30.41
N VAL A 301 4.09 11.66 29.65
CA VAL A 301 3.83 11.63 28.22
C VAL A 301 2.38 12.02 27.97
N CYS A 302 2.12 13.27 27.56
CA CYS A 302 0.78 13.66 27.10
C CYS A 302 0.59 13.29 25.61
N TRP A 303 -0.13 12.19 25.38
CA TRP A 303 -0.86 11.94 24.14
C TRP A 303 -2.18 12.72 24.17
N SER A 304 -2.51 13.41 23.08
CA SER A 304 -3.83 14.01 22.85
C SER A 304 -4.64 13.17 21.87
N VAL A 305 -5.79 12.69 22.34
CA VAL A 305 -6.91 12.09 21.58
C VAL A 305 -7.54 13.13 20.64
#